data_AF-A0A948Q9X5-F1
#
_entry.id   AF-A0A948Q9X5-F1
#
_cell.length_a   1.000
_cell.length_b   1.000
_cell.length_c   1.000
_cell.angle_alpha   90.00
_cell.angle_beta   90.00
_cell.angle_gamma   90.00
#
_symmetry.space_group_name_H-M   'P 1'
#
loop_
_entity.id
_entity.type
_entity.pdbx_description
1 polymer ?
#
loop_
_entity_poly.entity_id
_entity_poly.type
_entity_poly.pdbx_seq_one_letter_code
_entity_poly.pdbx_strand_id
1 'polypeptide(L)'
;MKKKIKNKLPEFFKPILWSYDFSKVSPQKNKKAIIINTINYGDLCHWRWIAKFYGKPAVKKVLSQVSVSEIRPRAKKLSAVIFNIKKFDYAPRGSKRKA
;
A
#
# COMPACT_ATOMS: atom_id res chain seq x y z
N MET A 1 27.04 -4.66 -5.39
CA MET A 1 26.31 -5.94 -5.59
C MET A 1 24.80 -5.70 -5.57
N LYS A 2 24.09 -5.85 -6.71
CA LYS A 2 22.62 -5.72 -6.77
C LYS A 2 21.98 -7.03 -6.26
N LYS A 3 21.39 -7.01 -5.07
CA LYS A 3 20.67 -8.14 -4.48
C LYS A 3 19.54 -8.55 -5.44
N LYS A 4 19.54 -9.79 -5.96
CA LYS A 4 18.40 -10.35 -6.73
C LYS A 4 17.16 -10.28 -5.86
N ILE A 5 16.29 -9.30 -6.14
CA ILE A 5 15.01 -9.17 -5.45
C ILE A 5 14.19 -10.39 -5.84
N LYS A 6 13.79 -11.21 -4.88
CA LYS A 6 12.88 -12.32 -5.15
C LYS A 6 11.61 -11.73 -5.76
N ASN A 7 11.33 -12.03 -7.02
CA ASN A 7 10.21 -11.49 -7.80
C ASN A 7 8.83 -12.04 -7.37
N LYS A 8 8.77 -12.85 -6.31
CA LYS A 8 7.54 -13.49 -5.84
C LYS A 8 7.13 -12.91 -4.50
N LEU A 9 5.84 -12.62 -4.41
CA LEU A 9 5.21 -12.16 -3.17
C LEU A 9 5.05 -13.36 -2.21
N PRO A 10 5.26 -13.19 -0.89
CA PRO A 10 5.05 -14.29 0.07
C PRO A 10 3.61 -14.79 0.08
N GLU A 11 3.41 -16.10 0.28
CA GLU A 11 2.09 -16.74 0.22
C GLU A 11 1.08 -16.19 1.24
N PHE A 12 1.55 -15.66 2.37
CA PHE A 12 0.67 -15.06 3.37
C PHE A 12 -0.06 -13.81 2.84
N PHE A 13 0.34 -13.22 1.71
CA PHE A 13 -0.40 -12.15 1.04
C PHE A 13 -1.64 -12.64 0.28
N LYS A 14 -1.76 -13.94 0.01
CA LYS A 14 -2.85 -14.52 -0.80
C LYS A 14 -4.24 -14.16 -0.26
N PRO A 15 -4.53 -14.20 1.05
CA PRO A 15 -5.84 -13.83 1.59
C PRO A 15 -6.20 -12.36 1.37
N ILE A 16 -5.22 -11.45 1.43
CA ILE A 16 -5.46 -10.00 1.26
C ILE A 16 -5.49 -9.56 -0.22
N LEU A 17 -5.11 -10.45 -1.13
CA LEU A 17 -5.14 -10.25 -2.58
C LEU A 17 -6.15 -11.18 -3.26
N TRP A 18 -7.24 -11.54 -2.57
CA TRP A 18 -8.29 -12.45 -3.05
C TRP A 18 -8.89 -12.07 -4.42
N SER A 19 -8.90 -10.78 -4.77
CA SER A 19 -9.40 -10.30 -6.07
C SER A 19 -8.36 -10.35 -7.20
N TYR A 20 -7.12 -10.78 -6.93
CA TYR A 20 -6.03 -10.86 -7.90
C TYR A 20 -5.62 -12.31 -8.16
N ASP A 21 -5.21 -12.59 -9.39
CA ASP A 21 -4.49 -13.81 -9.71
C ASP A 21 -3.08 -13.76 -9.11
N PHE A 22 -2.93 -14.37 -7.93
CA PHE A 22 -1.68 -14.36 -7.15
C PHE A 22 -0.47 -14.87 -7.95
N SER A 23 -0.68 -15.77 -8.92
CA SER A 23 0.41 -16.31 -9.76
C SER A 23 1.04 -15.25 -10.68
N LYS A 24 0.28 -14.20 -11.01
CA LYS A 24 0.70 -13.10 -11.89
C LYS A 24 1.10 -11.83 -11.13
N VAL A 25 0.90 -11.80 -9.81
CA VAL A 25 1.24 -10.64 -8.98
C VAL A 25 2.76 -10.49 -8.85
N SER A 26 3.28 -9.37 -9.34
CA SER A 26 4.67 -8.99 -9.15
C SER A 26 4.77 -7.93 -8.05
N PRO A 27 5.63 -8.14 -7.02
CA PRO A 27 5.88 -7.13 -5.98
C PRO A 27 6.26 -5.75 -6.54
N GLN A 28 7.00 -5.71 -7.64
CA GLN A 28 7.44 -4.45 -8.25
C GLN A 28 6.34 -3.80 -9.09
N LYS A 29 5.69 -4.56 -9.97
CA LYS A 29 4.67 -4.01 -10.89
C LYS A 29 3.37 -3.66 -10.17
N ASN A 30 2.97 -4.47 -9.20
CA ASN A 30 1.70 -4.32 -8.47
C ASN A 30 1.87 -3.59 -7.13
N LYS A 31 2.96 -2.83 -6.96
CA LYS A 31 3.31 -2.15 -5.70
C LYS A 31 2.16 -1.35 -5.08
N LYS A 32 1.43 -0.56 -5.88
CA LYS A 32 0.29 0.25 -5.39
C LYS A 32 -0.78 -0.66 -4.76
N ALA A 33 -1.23 -1.67 -5.50
CA ALA A 33 -2.26 -2.60 -5.06
C ALA A 33 -1.84 -3.38 -3.81
N ILE A 34 -0.60 -3.87 -3.76
CA ILE A 34 -0.07 -4.62 -2.61
C ILE A 34 -0.07 -3.74 -1.35
N ILE A 35 0.39 -2.49 -1.46
CA ILE A 35 0.43 -1.56 -0.32
C ILE A 35 -0.99 -1.25 0.16
N ILE A 36 -1.92 -0.92 -0.74
CA ILE A 36 -3.30 -0.57 -0.37
C ILE A 36 -4.01 -1.75 0.30
N ASN A 37 -3.93 -2.94 -0.29
CA ASN A 37 -4.54 -4.13 0.29
C ASN A 37 -3.90 -4.51 1.63
N THR A 38 -2.59 -4.32 1.78
CA THR A 38 -1.91 -4.50 3.07
C THR A 38 -2.43 -3.54 4.13
N ILE A 39 -2.57 -2.26 3.82
CA ILE A 39 -3.09 -1.28 4.79
C ILE A 39 -4.54 -1.58 5.16
N ASN A 40 -5.35 -2.02 4.20
CA ASN A 40 -6.78 -2.22 4.42
C ASN A 40 -7.13 -3.56 5.10
N TYR A 41 -6.40 -4.62 4.77
CA TYR A 41 -6.76 -6.00 5.12
C TYR A 41 -5.62 -6.80 5.76
N GLY A 42 -4.38 -6.31 5.66
CA GLY A 42 -3.21 -6.98 6.21
C GLY A 42 -3.06 -6.77 7.72
N ASP A 43 -2.40 -7.75 8.35
CA ASP A 43 -1.97 -7.70 9.74
C ASP A 43 -0.59 -7.06 9.92
N LEU A 44 -0.08 -7.07 11.14
CA LEU A 44 1.24 -6.52 11.47
C LEU A 44 2.39 -7.18 10.67
N CYS A 45 2.28 -8.46 10.33
CA CYS A 45 3.29 -9.17 9.53
C CYS A 45 3.35 -8.58 8.12
N HIS A 46 2.21 -8.33 7.49
CA HIS A 46 2.14 -7.67 6.19
C HIS A 46 2.71 -6.26 6.24
N TRP A 47 2.37 -5.49 7.27
CA TRP A 47 2.82 -4.10 7.43
C TRP A 47 4.34 -4.03 7.61
N ARG A 48 4.91 -4.92 8.43
CA ARG A 48 6.37 -5.08 8.60
C ARG A 48 7.03 -5.45 7.28
N TRP A 49 6.42 -6.35 6.51
CA TRP A 49 6.95 -6.78 5.23
C TRP A 49 7.02 -5.62 4.22
N ILE A 50 5.93 -4.87 4.01
CA ILE A 50 5.94 -3.75 3.05
C ILE A 50 6.90 -2.64 3.48
N ALA A 51 7.04 -2.39 4.79
CA ALA A 51 7.98 -1.41 5.32
C ALA A 51 9.43 -1.82 5.08
N LYS A 52 9.76 -3.11 5.20
CA LYS A 52 11.10 -3.66 4.95
C LYS A 52 11.41 -3.80 3.47
N PHE A 53 10.46 -4.24 2.66
CA PHE A 53 10.66 -4.55 1.24
C PHE A 53 10.69 -3.29 0.37
N TYR A 54 9.72 -2.39 0.53
CA TYR A 54 9.66 -1.14 -0.24
C TYR A 54 10.35 0.03 0.44
N GLY A 55 10.53 -0.02 1.75
CA GLY A 55 10.97 1.11 2.56
C GLY A 55 9.82 2.02 2.98
N LYS A 56 9.87 2.53 4.22
CA LYS A 56 8.89 3.49 4.75
C LYS A 56 8.65 4.70 3.83
N PRO A 57 9.68 5.36 3.24
CA PRO A 57 9.46 6.51 2.36
C PRO A 57 8.64 6.17 1.12
N ALA A 58 8.85 4.97 0.57
CA ALA A 58 8.17 4.54 -0.64
C ALA A 58 6.71 4.14 -0.38
N VAL A 59 6.44 3.53 0.79
CA VAL A 59 5.06 3.28 1.26
C VAL A 59 4.34 4.60 1.52
N LYS A 60 4.98 5.53 2.24
CA LYS A 60 4.44 6.88 2.48
C LYS A 60 4.08 7.59 1.18
N LYS A 61 4.97 7.57 0.18
CA LYS A 61 4.70 8.19 -1.14
C LYS A 61 3.43 7.63 -1.78
N VAL A 62 3.25 6.31 -1.77
CA VAL A 62 2.04 5.67 -2.32
C VAL A 62 0.79 6.10 -1.52
N LEU A 63 0.87 6.07 -0.18
CA LEU A 63 -0.27 6.43 0.68
C LEU A 63 -0.65 7.92 0.62
N SER A 64 0.30 8.80 0.28
CA SER A 64 0.03 10.23 0.06
C SER A 64 -0.57 10.53 -1.33
N GLN A 65 -0.45 9.62 -2.29
CA GLN A 65 -0.97 9.80 -3.66
C GLN A 65 -2.32 9.13 -3.91
N VAL A 66 -2.71 8.17 -3.07
CA VAL A 66 -4.03 7.52 -3.16
C VAL A 66 -5.11 8.42 -2.58
N SER A 67 -6.30 8.32 -3.15
CA SER A 67 -7.46 8.97 -2.55
C SER A 67 -7.71 8.38 -1.16
N VAL A 68 -8.05 9.23 -0.19
CA VAL A 68 -8.49 8.82 1.15
C VAL A 68 -9.64 7.79 1.12
N SER A 69 -10.43 7.77 0.05
CA SER A 69 -11.49 6.78 -0.14
C SER A 69 -10.98 5.36 -0.42
N GLU A 70 -9.76 5.21 -0.96
CA GLU A 70 -9.12 3.90 -1.19
C GLU A 70 -8.65 3.24 0.12
N ILE A 71 -8.53 4.02 1.21
CA ILE A 71 -8.09 3.54 2.53
C ILE A 71 -9.29 3.37 3.46
N ARG A 72 -9.42 2.21 4.10
CA ARG A 72 -10.46 1.94 5.09
C ARG A 72 -10.37 2.90 6.28
N PRO A 73 -11.48 3.50 6.75
CA PRO A 73 -11.45 4.49 7.84
C PRO A 73 -10.66 4.04 9.08
N ARG A 74 -10.82 2.77 9.47
CA ARG A 74 -10.14 2.16 10.64
C ARG A 74 -8.61 2.08 10.46
N ALA A 75 -8.12 1.90 9.24
CA ALA A 75 -6.69 1.78 8.94
C ALA A 75 -5.96 3.11 8.78
N LYS A 76 -6.69 4.22 8.61
CA LYS A 76 -6.12 5.56 8.34
C LYS A 76 -5.22 6.05 9.47
N LYS A 77 -5.72 6.02 10.71
CA LYS A 77 -4.99 6.57 11.87
C LYS A 77 -3.68 5.81 12.11
N LEU A 78 -3.76 4.47 12.10
CA LEU A 78 -2.58 3.63 12.32
C LEU A 78 -1.54 3.78 11.20
N SER A 79 -1.97 3.80 9.95
CA SER A 79 -1.05 4.01 8.81
C SER A 79 -0.40 5.39 8.84
N ALA A 80 -1.11 6.43 9.28
CA ALA A 80 -0.54 7.77 9.45
C ALA A 80 0.59 7.80 10.49
N VAL A 81 0.40 7.14 11.64
CA VAL A 81 1.41 7.05 12.70
C VAL A 81 2.62 6.23 12.24
N ILE A 82 2.40 5.03 11.71
CA ILE A 82 3.49 4.10 11.36
C ILE A 82 4.36 4.63 10.21
N PHE A 83 3.73 5.24 9.20
CA PHE A 83 4.43 5.73 8.00
C PHE A 83 4.67 7.24 8.02
N ASN A 84 4.38 7.92 9.13
CA ASN A 84 4.57 9.36 9.33
C ASN A 84 3.92 10.19 8.20
N ILE A 85 2.63 9.95 7.95
CA ILE A 85 1.82 10.65 6.93
C ILE A 85 1.16 11.86 7.61
N LYS A 86 1.50 13.07 7.13
CA LYS A 86 0.96 14.32 7.69
C LYS A 86 -0.43 14.66 7.13
N LYS A 87 -0.66 14.39 5.85
CA LYS A 87 -1.91 14.68 5.14
C LYS A 87 -2.17 13.57 4.12
N PHE A 88 -3.42 13.18 3.97
CA PHE A 88 -3.87 12.30 2.91
C PHE A 88 -4.56 13.11 1.79
N ASP A 89 -4.63 12.59 0.58
CA ASP A 89 -5.31 13.24 -0.55
C ASP A 89 -6.82 13.03 -0.45
N TYR A 90 -7.54 14.06 -0.01
CA TYR A 90 -9.00 14.06 0.00
C TYR A 90 -9.50 14.47 -1.37
N ALA A 91 -10.36 13.65 -1.97
CA ALA A 91 -11.08 14.05 -3.17
C ALA A 91 -11.80 15.41 -2.90
N PRO A 92 -11.66 16.39 -3.78
CA PRO A 92 -12.32 17.69 -3.61
C PRO A 92 -13.83 17.46 -3.54
N ARG A 93 -14.46 17.98 -2.49
CA ARG A 93 -15.92 17.98 -2.35
C ARG A 93 -16.46 19.23 -3.05
N GLY A 94 -16.57 19.18 -4.37
CA GLY A 94 -17.00 20.29 -5.24
C GLY A 94 -16.05 20.53 -6.42
N SER A 95 -16.60 20.90 -7.59
CA SER A 95 -15.87 21.20 -8.84
C SER A 95 -14.72 22.21 -8.61
N LYS A 96 -13.49 22.14 -9.18
CA LYS A 96 -12.87 21.41 -10.28
C LYS A 96 -11.39 21.19 -9.91
N ARG A 97 -10.78 20.03 -10.24
CA ARG A 97 -9.33 19.99 -10.50
C ARG A 97 -9.16 20.64 -11.88
N LYS A 98 -8.64 21.86 -11.96
CA LYS A 98 -8.15 22.38 -13.25
C LYS A 98 -6.95 21.50 -13.65
N ALA A 99 -6.98 21.01 -14.88
CA ALA A 99 -5.92 20.24 -15.51
C ALA A 99 -4.66 21.09 -15.66
#